data_AF-A0A357FA23-F1
#
_entry.id   AF-A0A357FA23-F1
#
_cell.length_a   1.000
_cell.length_b   1.000
_cell.length_c   1.000
_cell.angle_alpha   90.00
_cell.angle_beta   90.00
_cell.angle_gamma   90.00
#
_symmetry.space_group_name_H-M   'P 1'
#
loop_
_entity.id
_entity.type
_entity.pdbx_description
1 polymer ?
#
loop_
_entity_poly.entity_id
_entity_poly.type
_entity_poly.pdbx_seq_one_letter_code
_entity_poly.pdbx_strand_id
1 'polypeptide(L)'
;LLQLYNLAGAYDSNVALSITHGVSRRESFDKLAEILRCMVVRGHDLHLNVDFHYGLLHWLLGNDPMLKPNTRFVSAYLALAGKIKRICDQVNLEVAWKIQLENVQKKYGRAGL
;
A
#
# COMPACT_ATOMS: atom_id res chain seq x y z
N LEU A 1 3.89 -19.82 -19.96
CA LEU A 1 2.41 -19.76 -20.16
C LEU A 1 1.84 -18.75 -19.17
N LEU A 2 1.49 -17.54 -19.63
CA LEU A 2 0.72 -16.57 -18.84
C LEU A 2 -0.75 -16.75 -19.25
N GLN A 3 -1.56 -17.40 -18.42
CA GLN A 3 -3.02 -17.37 -18.59
C GLN A 3 -3.53 -16.03 -18.08
N LEU A 4 -4.26 -15.31 -18.94
CA LEU A 4 -4.96 -14.08 -18.57
C LEU A 4 -6.18 -14.46 -17.74
N TYR A 5 -6.25 -13.97 -16.51
CA TYR A 5 -7.42 -14.15 -15.67
C TYR A 5 -8.57 -13.29 -16.20
N ASN A 6 -9.76 -13.88 -16.36
CA ASN A 6 -11.00 -13.20 -16.74
C ASN A 6 -12.03 -13.42 -15.63
N LEU A 7 -12.47 -12.33 -14.98
CA LEU A 7 -13.45 -12.42 -13.89
C LEU A 7 -14.85 -12.59 -14.48
N ALA A 8 -15.30 -13.84 -14.61
CA ALA A 8 -16.70 -14.12 -14.93
C ALA A 8 -17.55 -13.76 -13.71
N GLY A 9 -18.42 -12.75 -13.81
CA GLY A 9 -19.25 -12.23 -12.70
C GLY A 9 -20.29 -13.20 -12.11
N ALA A 10 -20.17 -14.51 -12.34
CA ALA A 10 -21.03 -15.57 -11.83
C ALA A 10 -20.52 -16.19 -10.51
N TYR A 11 -19.27 -15.93 -10.12
CA TYR A 11 -18.63 -16.46 -8.93
C TYR A 11 -18.09 -15.34 -8.02
N ASP A 12 -17.67 -15.70 -6.82
CA ASP A 12 -17.00 -14.79 -5.90
C ASP A 12 -15.72 -14.22 -6.52
N SER A 13 -15.40 -12.96 -6.22
CA SER A 13 -14.25 -12.25 -6.81
C SER A 13 -12.88 -12.69 -6.26
N ASN A 14 -12.79 -13.87 -5.64
CA ASN A 14 -11.56 -14.37 -5.05
C ASN A 14 -10.57 -14.80 -6.15
N VAL A 15 -9.38 -14.21 -6.13
CA VAL A 15 -8.32 -14.51 -7.12
C VAL A 15 -7.29 -15.48 -6.55
N ALA A 16 -6.81 -15.23 -5.33
CA ALA A 16 -5.82 -16.07 -4.66
C ALA A 16 -5.87 -15.89 -3.14
N LEU A 17 -5.48 -16.93 -2.41
CA LEU A 17 -5.23 -16.88 -0.97
C LEU A 17 -3.72 -16.90 -0.71
N SER A 18 -3.21 -15.85 -0.08
CA SER A 18 -1.79 -15.76 0.31
C SER A 18 -1.64 -16.05 1.81
N ILE A 19 -0.74 -16.98 2.15
CA ILE A 19 -0.47 -17.39 3.53
C ILE A 19 1.04 -17.33 3.77
N THR A 20 1.45 -16.76 4.90
CA THR A 20 2.86 -16.71 5.33
C THR A 20 3.02 -17.23 6.74
N HIS A 21 4.23 -17.66 7.08
CA HIS A 21 4.61 -18.07 8.42
C HIS A 21 5.97 -17.46 8.83
N GLY A 22 6.18 -17.31 10.14
CA GLY A 22 7.41 -16.80 10.73
C GLY A 22 7.48 -17.19 12.20
N VAL A 23 8.65 -16.98 12.82
CA VAL A 23 8.85 -17.21 14.27
C VAL A 23 8.10 -16.20 15.13
N SER A 24 7.65 -15.09 14.52
CA SER A 24 6.77 -14.11 15.14
C SER A 24 5.67 -13.64 14.18
N ARG A 25 4.62 -13.03 14.73
CA ARG A 25 3.56 -12.40 13.93
C ARG A 25 4.12 -11.30 13.03
N ARG A 26 5.08 -10.52 13.54
CA ARG A 26 5.78 -9.48 12.77
C ARG A 26 6.48 -10.09 11.55
N GLU A 27 7.27 -11.14 11.74
CA GLU A 27 8.00 -11.76 10.62
C GLU A 27 7.04 -12.36 9.57
N SER A 28 5.93 -12.96 10.00
CA SER A 28 4.87 -13.42 9.09
C SER A 28 4.30 -12.25 8.27
N PHE A 29 4.05 -11.10 8.90
CA PHE A 29 3.58 -9.89 8.23
C PHE A 29 4.63 -9.28 7.29
N ASP A 30 5.91 -9.22 7.69
CA ASP A 30 7.00 -8.72 6.83
C ASP A 30 7.13 -9.57 5.55
N LYS A 31 7.06 -10.91 5.69
CA LYS A 31 7.04 -11.81 4.52
C LYS A 31 5.82 -11.60 3.64
N LEU A 32 4.64 -11.38 4.23
CA LEU A 32 3.42 -11.13 3.46
C LEU A 32 3.51 -9.80 2.73
N ALA A 33 4.11 -8.77 3.35
CA ALA A 33 4.32 -7.48 2.73
C ALA A 33 5.25 -7.61 1.51
N GLU A 34 6.32 -8.40 1.61
CA GLU A 34 7.22 -8.65 0.49
C GLU A 34 6.53 -9.40 -0.67
N ILE A 35 5.69 -10.39 -0.35
CA ILE A 35 4.89 -11.09 -1.35
C ILE A 35 3.94 -10.12 -2.06
N LEU A 36 3.19 -9.30 -1.32
CA LEU A 36 2.27 -8.32 -1.91
C LEU A 36 3.02 -7.26 -2.74
N ARG A 37 4.21 -6.83 -2.30
CA ARG A 37 5.06 -5.86 -3.02
C ARG A 37 5.51 -6.37 -4.38
N CYS A 38 5.82 -7.66 -4.47
CA CYS A 38 6.32 -8.32 -5.69
C CYS A 38 5.23 -9.04 -6.48
N MET A 39 3.98 -9.00 -6.02
CA MET A 39 2.86 -9.68 -6.68
C MET A 39 2.54 -9.00 -8.00
N VAL A 40 2.50 -9.78 -9.07
CA VAL A 40 2.07 -9.33 -10.41
C VAL A 40 0.98 -10.25 -10.89
N VAL A 41 -0.22 -9.69 -11.10
CA VAL A 41 -1.35 -10.39 -11.70
C VAL A 41 -1.82 -9.59 -12.91
N ARG A 42 -2.03 -10.27 -14.03
CA ARG A 42 -2.45 -9.65 -15.30
C ARG A 42 -3.71 -10.36 -15.79
N GLY A 43 -4.68 -9.57 -16.21
CA GLY A 43 -5.98 -10.05 -16.67
C GLY A 43 -6.74 -8.96 -17.41
N HIS A 44 -7.78 -9.36 -18.13
CA HIS A 44 -8.71 -8.42 -18.73
C HIS A 44 -9.71 -7.97 -17.66
N ASP A 45 -9.93 -6.66 -17.53
CA ASP A 45 -10.80 -6.06 -16.51
C ASP A 45 -10.52 -6.58 -15.08
N LEU A 46 -9.24 -6.73 -14.76
CA LEU A 46 -8.80 -7.24 -13.46
C LEU A 46 -8.29 -6.10 -12.57
N HIS A 47 -9.01 -5.84 -11.50
CA HIS A 47 -8.58 -4.99 -10.41
C HIS A 47 -8.48 -5.82 -9.13
N LEU A 48 -7.37 -5.69 -8.41
CA LEU A 48 -7.15 -6.39 -7.15
C LEU A 48 -7.27 -5.44 -5.96
N ASN A 49 -7.56 -6.00 -4.79
CA ASN A 49 -7.54 -5.30 -3.51
C ASN A 49 -6.15 -5.31 -2.84
N VAL A 50 -5.06 -5.53 -3.61
CA VAL A 50 -3.69 -5.65 -3.08
C VAL A 50 -3.27 -4.38 -2.35
N ASP A 51 -3.57 -3.19 -2.89
CA ASP A 51 -3.22 -1.91 -2.24
C ASP A 51 -3.89 -1.74 -0.88
N PHE A 52 -5.14 -2.19 -0.75
CA PHE A 52 -5.87 -2.18 0.51
C PHE A 52 -5.20 -3.09 1.54
N HIS A 53 -4.88 -4.33 1.16
CA HIS A 53 -4.21 -5.28 2.06
C HIS A 53 -2.80 -4.83 2.42
N TYR A 54 -2.06 -4.28 1.46
CA TYR A 54 -0.70 -3.76 1.67
C TYR A 54 -0.69 -2.59 2.64
N GLY A 55 -1.57 -1.61 2.45
CA GLY A 55 -1.73 -0.49 3.36
C GLY A 55 -2.17 -0.93 4.76
N LEU A 56 -3.09 -1.88 4.86
CA LEU A 56 -3.56 -2.41 6.14
C LEU A 56 -2.43 -3.14 6.89
N LEU A 57 -1.66 -3.95 6.17
CA LEU A 57 -0.54 -4.71 6.73
C LEU A 57 0.54 -3.78 7.29
N HIS A 58 0.90 -2.72 6.57
CA HIS A 58 1.84 -1.71 7.06
C HIS A 58 1.30 -0.92 8.24
N TRP A 59 0.00 -0.62 8.25
CA TRP A 59 -0.63 -0.01 9.42
C TRP A 59 -0.52 -0.92 10.65
N LEU A 60 -0.75 -2.22 10.51
CA LEU A 60 -0.59 -3.19 11.61
C LEU A 60 0.88 -3.28 12.07
N LEU A 61 1.83 -3.37 11.12
CA LEU A 61 3.27 -3.43 11.41
C LEU A 61 3.79 -2.17 12.14
N GLY A 62 3.23 -1.01 11.83
CA GLY A 62 3.57 0.28 12.44
C GLY A 62 2.91 0.56 13.80
N ASN A 63 1.81 -0.13 14.13
CA ASN A 63 1.13 -0.01 15.43
C ASN A 63 1.54 -1.15 16.36
N ASP A 64 0.90 -2.32 16.19
CA ASP A 64 1.20 -3.55 16.92
C ASP A 64 0.78 -4.75 16.04
N PRO A 65 1.70 -5.64 15.66
CA PRO A 65 1.36 -6.86 14.92
C PRO A 65 0.35 -7.77 15.63
N MET A 66 0.23 -7.68 16.96
CA MET A 66 -0.68 -8.49 17.78
C MET A 66 -2.06 -7.84 18.00
N LEU A 67 -2.34 -6.71 17.34
CA LEU A 67 -3.59 -5.97 17.47
C LEU A 67 -4.79 -6.86 17.12
N LYS A 68 -5.83 -6.80 17.98
CA LYS A 68 -7.08 -7.56 17.82
C LYS A 68 -8.22 -6.61 17.46
N PRO A 69 -8.38 -6.26 16.18
CA PRO A 69 -9.43 -5.34 15.76
C PRO A 69 -10.81 -5.97 15.99
N ASN A 70 -11.80 -5.13 16.30
CA ASN A 70 -13.20 -5.53 16.29
C ASN A 70 -13.80 -5.37 14.88
N THR A 71 -15.04 -5.81 14.70
CA THR A 71 -15.74 -5.79 13.40
C THR A 71 -15.96 -4.39 12.82
N ARG A 72 -15.82 -3.31 13.61
CA ARG A 72 -15.93 -1.92 13.13
C ARG A 72 -14.62 -1.34 12.59
N PHE A 73 -13.51 -2.05 12.79
CA PHE A 73 -12.18 -1.55 12.50
C PHE A 73 -12.00 -1.14 11.03
N VAL A 74 -12.45 -1.97 10.08
CA VAL A 74 -12.23 -1.73 8.63
C VAL A 74 -12.83 -0.39 8.19
N SER A 75 -14.05 -0.07 8.64
CA SER A 75 -14.70 1.22 8.32
C SER A 75 -13.92 2.41 8.88
N ALA A 76 -13.39 2.28 10.11
CA ALA A 76 -12.56 3.33 10.72
C ALA A 76 -11.22 3.49 10.00
N TYR A 77 -10.58 2.38 9.61
CA TYR A 77 -9.35 2.37 8.83
C TYR A 77 -9.54 3.06 7.47
N LEU A 78 -10.61 2.74 6.73
CA LEU A 78 -10.91 3.39 5.46
C LEU A 78 -11.20 4.89 5.62
N ALA A 79 -11.90 5.28 6.69
CA ALA A 79 -12.12 6.69 7.00
C ALA A 79 -10.78 7.44 7.29
N LEU A 80 -9.84 6.78 7.98
CA LEU A 80 -8.50 7.30 8.20
C LEU A 80 -7.72 7.44 6.90
N ALA A 81 -7.71 6.40 6.06
CA ALA A 81 -7.06 6.43 4.75
C ALA A 81 -7.60 7.57 3.87
N GLY A 82 -8.93 7.77 3.85
CA GLY A 82 -9.57 8.88 3.15
C GLY A 82 -9.23 10.27 3.73
N LYS A 83 -9.02 10.39 5.05
CA LYS A 83 -8.51 11.62 5.67
C LYS A 83 -7.08 11.92 5.23
N ILE A 84 -6.20 10.90 5.25
CA ILE A 84 -4.81 11.04 4.80
C ILE A 84 -4.77 11.47 3.33
N LYS A 85 -5.54 10.80 2.46
CA LYS A 85 -5.63 11.14 1.04
C LYS A 85 -5.99 12.61 0.82
N ARG A 86 -6.99 13.13 1.55
CA ARG A 86 -7.38 14.54 1.44
C ARG A 86 -6.27 15.51 1.84
N ILE A 87 -5.47 15.17 2.84
CA ILE A 87 -4.32 16.00 3.25
C ILE A 87 -3.22 15.91 2.20
N CYS A 88 -2.92 14.70 1.68
CA CYS A 88 -1.95 14.52 0.62
C CYS A 88 -2.33 15.30 -0.64
N ASP A 89 -3.62 15.37 -0.99
CA ASP A 89 -4.13 16.11 -2.14
C ASP A 89 -3.97 17.63 -2.01
N GLN A 90 -3.72 18.15 -0.80
CA GLN A 90 -3.40 19.57 -0.58
C GLN A 90 -1.92 19.88 -0.81
N VAL A 91 -1.08 18.85 -0.95
CA VAL A 91 0.37 19.01 -1.14
C VAL A 91 0.71 18.82 -2.62
N ASN A 92 1.15 19.89 -3.27
CA ASN A 92 1.72 19.79 -4.61
C ASN A 92 3.21 19.42 -4.51
N LEU A 93 3.52 18.15 -4.77
CA LEU A 93 4.89 17.62 -4.69
C LEU A 93 5.85 18.29 -5.69
N GLU A 94 5.38 18.68 -6.87
CA GLU A 94 6.23 19.38 -7.85
C GLU A 94 6.63 20.77 -7.34
N VAL A 95 5.69 21.49 -6.74
CA VAL A 95 5.95 22.80 -6.12
C VAL A 95 6.89 22.64 -4.92
N ALA A 96 6.62 21.66 -4.04
CA ALA A 96 7.48 21.37 -2.90
C ALA A 96 8.91 21.02 -3.33
N TRP A 97 9.06 20.21 -4.39
CA TRP A 97 10.35 19.85 -4.96
C TRP A 97 11.09 21.08 -5.52
N LYS A 98 10.41 21.95 -6.27
CA LYS A 98 11.01 23.19 -6.80
C LYS A 98 11.52 24.10 -5.69
N ILE A 99 10.71 24.32 -4.65
CA ILE A 99 11.12 25.12 -3.48
C ILE A 99 12.37 24.51 -2.83
N GLN A 100 12.40 23.20 -2.65
CA GLN A 100 13.55 22.51 -2.06
C GLN A 100 14.79 22.63 -2.95
N LEU A 101 14.63 22.49 -4.27
CA LEU A 101 15.70 22.62 -5.24
C LEU A 101 16.34 24.01 -5.22
N GLU A 102 15.52 25.06 -5.19
CA GLU A 102 15.97 26.45 -5.10
C GLU A 102 16.75 26.70 -3.80
N ASN A 103 16.27 26.17 -2.68
CA ASN A 103 16.93 26.30 -1.38
C ASN A 103 18.31 25.63 -1.38
N VAL A 104 18.42 24.43 -1.98
CA VAL A 104 19.68 23.70 -2.12
C VAL A 104 20.66 24.48 -3.01
N GLN A 105 20.20 24.96 -4.17
CA GLN A 105 21.04 25.76 -5.09
C GLN A 105 21.53 27.07 -4.46
N LYS A 106 20.70 27.75 -3.66
CA LYS A 106 21.13 28.95 -2.92
C LYS A 106 22.22 28.64 -1.89
N LYS A 107 22.13 27.48 -1.23
CA LYS A 107 23.05 27.10 -0.15
C LYS A 107 24.38 26.52 -0.65
N TYR A 108 24.35 25.78 -1.76
CA TYR A 108 25.51 25.01 -2.25
C TYR A 108 25.94 25.40 -3.68
N GLY A 109 25.29 26.37 -4.30
CA GLY A 109 25.56 26.79 -5.68
C GLY A 109 24.96 25.86 -6.74
N ARG A 110 25.19 26.16 -8.03
CA ARG A 110 24.70 25.34 -9.15
C ARG A 110 25.25 23.90 -9.19
N ALA A 111 26.36 23.65 -8.49
CA ALA A 111 26.97 22.33 -8.33
C ALA A 111 26.40 21.54 -7.13
N GLY A 112 25.47 22.12 -6.38
CA GLY A 112 24.85 21.53 -5.18
C GLY A 112 23.75 20.49 -5.44
N LEU A 113 23.68 19.95 -6.65
CA LEU A 113 22.89 18.77 -7.00
C LEU A 113 23.84 17.63 -7.36
#